data_AF-A0A8C2XWG4-F1
#
_entry.id   AF-A0A8C2XWG4-F1
#
_cell.length_a   1.000
_cell.length_b   1.000
_cell.length_c   1.000
_cell.angle_alpha   90.00
_cell.angle_beta   90.00
_cell.angle_gamma   90.00
#
_symmetry.space_group_name_H-M   'P 1'
#
loop_
_entity.id
_entity.type
_entity.pdbx_description
1 polymer ?
#
loop_
_entity_poly.entity_id
_entity_poly.type
_entity_poly.pdbx_seq_one_letter_code
_entity_poly.pdbx_strand_id
1 'polypeptide(L)'
;MFSAGSPSPPTPWLWGTGRPVRAGSGHQGPGPLPPRPGRNGTRQSGHPVLLAFDRGLWLCRGADSPASTAQPSSPNSHAAPGPREPERAWTDPGMWGYLSLLPMCLAFWAIAGIWTVFSLAVVNKAVNLTDGFPYISVCGNVPPQSCIFSQVLNVGAASAAWICILRYYQLRDWGVRKWHNQVILWTGLLCALGTSIVGNFQEKNQRPTHLTGAFLAFFVGILYFWLQLFLSWRMKNLPQPGAPWIGPLRLVLCSACFVLEVAMVVLHSWSMRSISAICEWVVAMLLFILFGLLAVDFSRLDGCTLCLQPDSGSLRPPPDSPTSLHVQL
;
A
#
# COMPACT_ATOMS: atom_id res chain seq x y z
N MET A 1 -43.69 21.21 21.21
CA MET A 1 -43.18 22.59 21.21
C MET A 1 -41.71 22.54 21.59
N PHE A 2 -40.82 22.51 20.62
CA PHE A 2 -39.38 22.76 20.81
C PHE A 2 -38.93 23.66 19.67
N SER A 3 -38.34 24.79 20.06
CA SER A 3 -38.14 25.98 19.24
C SER A 3 -36.96 25.80 18.29
N ALA A 4 -37.17 26.16 17.03
CA ALA A 4 -36.15 26.24 16.00
C ALA A 4 -35.26 27.48 16.25
N GLY A 5 -33.96 27.27 16.42
CA GLY A 5 -32.96 28.33 16.41
C GLY A 5 -32.64 28.72 14.97
N SER A 6 -32.83 29.99 14.64
CA SER A 6 -32.52 30.60 13.34
C SER A 6 -31.02 30.56 13.01
N PRO A 7 -30.62 30.39 11.74
CA PRO A 7 -29.22 30.40 11.33
C PRO A 7 -28.68 31.83 11.17
N SER A 8 -27.46 32.06 11.66
CA SER A 8 -26.66 33.27 11.49
C SER A 8 -26.28 33.51 10.02
N PRO A 9 -26.18 34.76 9.53
CA PRO A 9 -25.84 35.05 8.14
C PRO A 9 -24.35 34.82 7.83
N PRO A 10 -23.99 34.54 6.56
CA PRO A 10 -22.61 34.31 6.16
C PRO A 10 -21.83 35.62 6.04
N THR A 11 -20.58 35.59 6.48
CA THR A 11 -19.54 36.60 6.26
C THR A 11 -19.20 36.74 4.77
N PRO A 12 -19.09 37.96 4.21
CA PRO A 12 -18.68 38.14 2.83
C PRO A 12 -17.15 38.03 2.66
N TRP A 13 -16.76 37.19 1.72
CA TRP A 13 -15.40 37.08 1.21
C TRP A 13 -15.00 38.37 0.48
N LEU A 14 -14.04 39.11 1.03
CA LEU A 14 -13.43 40.26 0.37
C LEU A 14 -12.43 39.77 -0.68
N TRP A 15 -12.83 39.90 -1.94
CA TRP A 15 -11.97 39.74 -3.10
C TRP A 15 -11.06 40.96 -3.22
N GLY A 16 -9.78 40.82 -2.88
CA GLY A 16 -8.77 41.84 -3.10
C GLY A 16 -8.40 41.91 -4.58
N THR A 17 -8.99 42.85 -5.33
CA THR A 17 -8.54 43.24 -6.67
C THR A 17 -7.41 44.26 -6.56
N GLY A 18 -6.15 43.81 -6.63
CA GLY A 18 -4.98 44.69 -6.79
C GLY A 18 -4.47 44.66 -8.23
N ARG A 19 -4.73 45.72 -9.00
CA ARG A 19 -4.10 45.98 -10.31
C ARG A 19 -2.59 46.30 -10.13
N PRO A 20 -1.75 46.02 -11.14
CA PRO A 20 -0.31 46.27 -11.06
C PRO A 20 0.03 47.74 -11.37
N VAL A 21 0.94 48.30 -10.59
CA VAL A 21 1.62 49.58 -10.89
C VAL A 21 2.87 49.27 -11.73
N ARG A 22 2.98 49.95 -12.88
CA ARG A 22 4.13 49.92 -13.79
C ARG A 22 4.87 51.26 -13.67
N ALA A 23 6.18 51.22 -13.46
CA ALA A 23 7.22 51.99 -14.17
C ALA A 23 8.47 52.16 -13.30
N GLY A 24 9.62 51.77 -13.87
CA GLY A 24 10.94 51.93 -13.28
C GLY A 24 12.00 51.37 -14.23
N SER A 25 12.36 52.17 -15.23
CA SER A 25 13.41 51.92 -16.22
C SER A 25 14.80 51.82 -15.57
N GLY A 26 15.55 50.78 -15.93
CA GLY A 26 16.96 50.63 -15.61
C GLY A 26 17.64 49.65 -16.55
N HIS A 27 18.23 50.16 -17.62
CA HIS A 27 19.16 49.47 -18.50
C HIS A 27 20.40 49.01 -17.71
N GLN A 28 20.82 47.75 -17.87
CA GLN A 28 22.23 47.35 -17.84
C GLN A 28 22.39 45.98 -18.54
N GLY A 29 23.28 45.93 -19.53
CA GLY A 29 23.51 44.80 -20.44
C GLY A 29 24.38 43.68 -19.85
N PRO A 30 24.58 42.59 -20.61
CA PRO A 30 25.26 41.39 -20.12
C PRO A 30 26.79 41.54 -20.23
N GLY A 31 27.48 41.39 -19.10
CA GLY A 31 28.94 41.27 -19.03
C GLY A 31 29.45 39.85 -19.30
N PRO A 32 30.74 39.66 -19.67
CA PRO A 32 31.23 38.49 -20.39
C PRO A 32 31.66 37.32 -19.49
N LEU A 33 31.49 36.11 -20.00
CA LEU A 33 32.02 34.85 -19.47
C LEU A 33 33.56 34.76 -19.65
N PRO A 34 34.32 34.27 -18.65
CA PRO A 34 35.73 33.92 -18.85
C PRO A 34 35.92 32.49 -19.38
N PRO A 35 37.09 32.18 -19.98
CA PRO A 35 37.25 31.10 -20.96
C PRO A 35 37.60 29.73 -20.35
N ARG A 36 37.29 28.68 -21.13
CA ARG A 36 37.81 27.30 -20.96
C ARG A 36 39.30 27.24 -21.31
N PRO A 37 40.11 26.46 -20.57
CA PRO A 37 41.36 25.92 -21.09
C PRO A 37 41.17 24.49 -21.62
N GLY A 38 41.77 24.21 -22.78
CA GLY A 38 41.85 22.89 -23.38
C GLY A 38 43.10 22.09 -22.99
N ARG A 39 42.90 20.76 -22.91
CA ARG A 39 43.76 19.61 -23.25
C ARG A 39 45.29 19.64 -23.04
N ASN A 40 45.76 18.71 -22.20
CA ASN A 40 46.83 17.69 -22.35
C ASN A 40 47.32 17.34 -20.92
N GLY A 41 47.50 16.12 -20.42
CA GLY A 41 47.68 14.81 -20.99
C GLY A 41 48.90 14.18 -20.31
N THR A 42 48.74 13.49 -19.17
CA THR A 42 49.75 12.53 -18.65
C THR A 42 49.14 11.54 -17.66
N ARG A 43 49.50 10.28 -17.89
CA ARG A 43 49.18 9.04 -17.21
C ARG A 43 49.93 8.96 -15.87
N GLN A 44 49.25 8.71 -14.76
CA GLN A 44 49.85 8.03 -13.61
C GLN A 44 48.80 7.35 -12.73
N SER A 45 49.16 6.14 -12.34
CA SER A 45 48.44 5.11 -11.61
C SER A 45 48.08 5.53 -10.17
N GLY A 46 46.83 5.27 -9.78
CA GLY A 46 46.40 5.30 -8.39
C GLY A 46 45.15 4.44 -8.20
N HIS A 47 45.33 3.28 -7.55
CA HIS A 47 44.23 2.43 -7.06
C HIS A 47 43.31 3.21 -6.10
N PRO A 48 42.00 2.93 -6.11
CA PRO A 48 41.23 2.99 -4.88
C PRO A 48 40.59 1.64 -4.57
N VAL A 49 41.11 1.04 -3.51
CA VAL A 49 40.42 0.33 -2.42
C VAL A 49 38.95 -0.01 -2.70
N LEU A 50 38.73 -1.30 -2.97
CA LEU A 50 37.44 -1.97 -2.97
C LEU A 50 36.91 -1.98 -1.52
N LEU A 51 35.96 -1.10 -1.20
CA LEU A 51 35.19 -1.18 0.05
C LEU A 51 34.21 -2.35 -0.08
N ALA A 52 34.62 -3.50 0.48
CA ALA A 52 33.77 -4.64 0.73
C ALA A 52 32.66 -4.21 1.72
N PHE A 53 31.42 -4.19 1.24
CA PHE A 53 30.24 -4.16 2.11
C PHE A 53 29.74 -5.59 2.26
N ASP A 54 29.90 -6.07 3.47
CA ASP A 54 29.57 -7.39 3.97
C ASP A 54 28.08 -7.72 3.72
N ARG A 55 27.82 -8.62 2.76
CA ARG A 55 26.52 -9.24 2.58
C ARG A 55 26.53 -10.52 3.40
N GLY A 56 25.91 -10.46 4.59
CA GLY A 56 25.53 -11.63 5.38
C GLY A 56 24.60 -12.53 4.56
N LEU A 57 25.20 -13.52 3.90
CA LEU A 57 24.54 -14.55 3.14
C LEU A 57 24.46 -15.79 4.05
N TRP A 58 23.29 -16.03 4.63
CA TRP A 58 22.98 -17.32 5.24
C TRP A 58 22.85 -18.36 4.13
N LEU A 59 23.96 -19.03 3.81
CA LEU A 59 23.97 -20.29 3.07
C LEU A 59 24.27 -21.42 4.06
N CYS A 60 23.24 -22.15 4.45
CA CYS A 60 23.40 -23.49 5.01
C CYS A 60 24.04 -24.38 3.93
N ARG A 61 25.36 -24.57 4.02
CA ARG A 61 26.08 -25.56 3.22
C ARG A 61 26.06 -26.88 4.01
N GLY A 62 25.31 -27.85 3.49
CA GLY A 62 25.29 -29.22 3.99
C GLY A 62 26.67 -29.85 3.93
N ALA A 63 26.96 -30.66 4.94
CA ALA A 63 28.21 -31.37 5.14
C ALA A 63 28.40 -32.48 4.10
N ASP A 64 29.59 -32.54 3.51
CA ASP A 64 30.20 -33.78 3.03
C ASP A 64 31.51 -33.95 3.81
N SER A 65 31.61 -35.00 4.62
CA SER A 65 32.87 -35.45 5.21
C SER A 65 33.18 -36.86 4.71
N PRO A 66 34.43 -37.16 4.30
CA PRO A 66 34.84 -38.51 3.94
C PRO A 66 35.24 -39.30 5.19
N ALA A 67 35.06 -40.62 5.12
CA ALA A 67 35.46 -41.56 6.15
C ALA A 67 36.98 -41.88 6.08
N SER A 68 37.66 -41.91 7.23
CA SER A 68 38.89 -42.71 7.41
C SER A 68 39.10 -43.18 8.86
N THR A 69 39.03 -44.50 9.04
CA THR A 69 39.98 -45.41 9.71
C THR A 69 40.58 -45.09 11.10
N ALA A 70 40.06 -45.82 12.11
CA ALA A 70 40.68 -46.55 13.24
C ALA A 70 42.01 -46.13 13.92
N GLN A 71 42.01 -46.01 15.27
CA GLN A 71 42.65 -46.93 16.27
C GLN A 71 42.70 -46.32 17.71
N PRO A 72 42.94 -47.11 18.79
CA PRO A 72 42.42 -46.87 20.16
C PRO A 72 43.47 -46.57 21.25
N SER A 73 43.08 -45.92 22.37
CA SER A 73 43.64 -46.19 23.73
C SER A 73 43.10 -45.28 24.87
N SER A 74 42.65 -45.95 25.94
CA SER A 74 42.70 -45.59 27.39
C SER A 74 41.72 -44.58 28.03
N PRO A 75 41.38 -44.77 29.34
CA PRO A 75 40.18 -44.23 29.98
C PRO A 75 40.46 -43.05 30.95
N ASN A 76 39.37 -42.38 31.36
CA ASN A 76 39.25 -41.28 32.33
C ASN A 76 39.40 -39.85 31.77
N SER A 77 38.28 -39.21 31.50
CA SER A 77 38.03 -37.83 31.92
C SER A 77 36.53 -37.51 31.88
N HIS A 78 36.14 -36.67 32.82
CA HIS A 78 34.78 -36.29 33.20
C HIS A 78 33.86 -35.94 32.01
N ALA A 79 32.65 -36.49 32.03
CA ALA A 79 31.58 -36.15 31.09
C ALA A 79 31.23 -34.65 31.20
N ALA A 80 31.58 -33.89 30.16
CA ALA A 80 31.00 -32.57 29.93
C ALA A 80 29.55 -32.73 29.42
N PRO A 81 28.60 -31.87 29.84
CA PRO A 81 27.26 -31.91 29.29
C PRO A 81 27.33 -31.59 27.79
N GLY A 82 26.77 -32.48 26.96
CA GLY A 82 26.73 -32.31 25.52
C GLY A 82 26.05 -31.00 25.09
N PRO A 83 26.34 -30.50 23.88
CA PRO A 83 25.70 -29.29 23.37
C PRO A 83 24.18 -29.50 23.35
N ARG A 84 23.45 -28.58 24.00
CA ARG A 84 22.00 -28.51 23.90
C ARG A 84 21.63 -28.47 22.42
N GLU A 85 20.80 -29.42 22.00
CA GLU A 85 20.18 -29.38 20.67
C GLU A 85 19.57 -27.99 20.45
N PRO A 86 19.68 -27.41 19.24
CA PRO A 86 18.95 -26.19 18.93
C PRO A 86 17.46 -26.51 19.08
N GLU A 87 16.86 -25.90 20.08
CA GLU A 87 15.44 -25.90 20.36
C GLU A 87 14.72 -25.66 19.03
N ARG A 88 14.08 -26.70 18.50
CA ARG A 88 13.18 -26.59 17.35
C ARG A 88 12.12 -25.60 17.78
N ALA A 89 12.26 -24.36 17.33
CA ALA A 89 11.22 -23.35 17.42
C ALA A 89 9.98 -23.95 16.78
N TRP A 90 9.06 -24.42 17.62
CA TRP A 90 7.75 -24.83 17.20
C TRP A 90 7.11 -23.59 16.60
N THR A 91 7.09 -23.51 15.27
CA THR A 91 6.23 -22.57 14.57
C THR A 91 4.81 -22.98 14.94
N ASP A 92 4.21 -22.27 15.90
CA ASP A 92 2.84 -22.46 16.32
C ASP A 92 1.93 -22.45 15.07
N PRO A 93 1.18 -23.53 14.76
CA PRO A 93 0.42 -23.66 13.52
C PRO A 93 -0.80 -22.71 13.40
N GLY A 94 -0.97 -21.74 14.29
CA GLY A 94 -2.26 -21.12 14.57
C GLY A 94 -2.38 -19.62 14.35
N MET A 95 -1.29 -18.88 14.13
CA MET A 95 -1.39 -17.42 14.02
C MET A 95 -1.33 -16.99 12.55
N TRP A 96 -2.48 -17.05 11.86
CA TRP A 96 -2.68 -16.14 10.74
C TRP A 96 -2.43 -14.74 11.28
N GLY A 97 -1.27 -14.15 10.96
CA GLY A 97 -0.86 -12.88 11.54
C GLY A 97 -1.99 -11.86 11.36
N TYR A 98 -2.30 -11.09 12.41
CA TYR A 98 -3.37 -10.08 12.41
C TYR A 98 -3.36 -9.15 11.17
N LEU A 99 -2.18 -8.97 10.55
CA LEU A 99 -2.00 -8.22 9.31
C LEU A 99 -2.70 -8.83 8.09
N SER A 100 -2.84 -10.16 8.03
CA SER A 100 -3.54 -10.87 6.95
C SER A 100 -5.05 -10.69 7.02
N LEU A 101 -5.60 -10.39 8.21
CA LEU A 101 -7.01 -10.11 8.37
C LEU A 101 -7.40 -8.79 7.72
N LEU A 102 -6.49 -7.81 7.68
CA LEU A 102 -6.81 -6.46 7.21
C LEU A 102 -7.32 -6.43 5.75
N PRO A 103 -6.65 -7.05 4.75
CA PRO A 103 -7.21 -7.10 3.39
C PRO A 103 -8.54 -7.85 3.29
N MET A 104 -8.73 -8.91 4.08
CA MET A 104 -10.00 -9.64 4.11
C MET A 104 -11.13 -8.79 4.71
N CYS A 105 -10.85 -8.10 5.82
CA CYS A 105 -11.78 -7.17 6.45
C CYS A 105 -12.16 -6.03 5.50
N LEU A 106 -11.19 -5.46 4.76
CA LEU A 106 -11.48 -4.47 3.72
C LEU A 106 -12.44 -5.02 2.67
N ALA A 107 -12.14 -6.19 2.11
CA ALA A 107 -12.94 -6.78 1.04
C ALA A 107 -14.37 -7.04 1.51
N PHE A 108 -14.53 -7.67 2.69
CA PHE A 108 -15.84 -7.94 3.27
C PHE A 108 -16.61 -6.66 3.59
N TRP A 109 -15.97 -5.69 4.25
CA TRP A 109 -16.56 -4.40 4.61
C TRP A 109 -17.05 -3.64 3.37
N ALA A 110 -16.22 -3.55 2.33
CA ALA A 110 -16.55 -2.83 1.11
C ALA A 110 -17.70 -3.53 0.35
N ILE A 111 -17.63 -4.85 0.17
CA ILE A 111 -18.68 -5.62 -0.51
C ILE A 111 -20.00 -5.48 0.27
N ALA A 112 -20.01 -5.83 1.55
CA ALA A 112 -21.23 -5.76 2.36
C ALA A 112 -21.80 -4.34 2.44
N GLY A 113 -20.94 -3.33 2.59
CA GLY A 113 -21.33 -1.93 2.67
C GLY A 113 -21.97 -1.41 1.38
N ILE A 114 -21.39 -1.70 0.22
CA ILE A 114 -21.94 -1.27 -1.08
C ILE A 114 -23.29 -1.94 -1.38
N TRP A 115 -23.41 -3.24 -1.11
CA TRP A 115 -24.70 -3.95 -1.24
C TRP A 115 -25.76 -3.44 -0.25
N THR A 116 -25.34 -3.03 0.96
CA THR A 116 -26.24 -2.39 1.93
C THR A 116 -26.76 -1.05 1.41
N VAL A 117 -25.88 -0.20 0.86
CA VAL A 117 -26.25 1.09 0.26
C VAL A 117 -27.25 0.88 -0.89
N PHE A 118 -27.01 -0.09 -1.77
CA PHE A 118 -27.96 -0.43 -2.84
C PHE A 118 -29.30 -0.92 -2.29
N SER A 119 -29.30 -1.81 -1.31
CA SER A 119 -30.52 -2.33 -0.69
C SER A 119 -31.35 -1.19 -0.08
N LEU A 120 -30.71 -0.25 0.61
CA LEU A 120 -31.36 0.94 1.16
C LEU A 120 -31.85 1.90 0.06
N ALA A 121 -31.12 2.02 -1.05
CA ALA A 121 -31.55 2.82 -2.18
C ALA A 121 -32.83 2.26 -2.81
N VAL A 122 -32.94 0.92 -2.94
CA VAL A 122 -34.12 0.22 -3.45
C VAL A 122 -35.29 0.35 -2.48
N VAL A 123 -35.09 0.04 -1.20
CA VAL A 123 -36.16 0.09 -0.17
C VAL A 123 -36.73 1.49 -0.03
N ASN A 124 -35.89 2.51 -0.06
CA ASN A 124 -36.32 3.91 0.06
C ASN A 124 -36.81 4.51 -1.27
N LYS A 125 -36.90 3.71 -2.35
CA LYS A 125 -37.30 4.16 -3.70
C LYS A 125 -36.43 5.31 -4.23
N ALA A 126 -35.18 5.38 -3.79
CA ALA A 126 -34.21 6.38 -4.26
C ALA A 126 -33.66 6.04 -5.66
N VAL A 127 -33.75 4.76 -6.07
CA VAL A 127 -33.45 4.29 -7.42
C VAL A 127 -34.69 3.62 -8.02
N ASN A 128 -34.93 3.88 -9.31
CA ASN A 128 -36.03 3.25 -10.04
C ASN A 128 -35.47 2.14 -10.94
N LEU A 129 -35.71 0.88 -10.54
CA LEU A 129 -35.26 -0.29 -11.30
C LEU A 129 -36.02 -0.47 -12.63
N THR A 130 -37.16 0.20 -12.81
CA THR A 130 -37.90 0.22 -14.09
C THR A 130 -37.13 0.99 -15.17
N ASP A 131 -36.37 2.01 -14.77
CA ASP A 131 -35.55 2.82 -15.68
C ASP A 131 -34.21 2.12 -15.99
N GLY A 132 -33.93 1.00 -15.33
CA GLY A 132 -32.76 0.16 -15.52
C GLY A 132 -31.88 0.01 -14.26
N PHE A 133 -30.82 -0.78 -14.39
CA PHE A 133 -29.88 -1.04 -13.30
C PHE A 133 -29.01 0.22 -13.00
N PRO A 134 -28.95 0.71 -11.75
CA PRO A 134 -28.26 1.96 -11.41
C PRO A 134 -26.76 1.76 -11.16
N TYR A 135 -25.96 2.80 -11.45
CA TYR A 135 -24.56 2.88 -11.02
C TYR A 135 -24.47 2.91 -9.48
N ILE A 136 -23.33 2.48 -8.94
CA ILE A 136 -23.04 2.47 -7.50
C ILE A 136 -23.18 3.89 -6.94
N SER A 137 -22.60 4.88 -7.63
CA SER A 137 -22.66 6.31 -7.26
C SER A 137 -24.10 6.82 -7.12
N VAL A 138 -25.01 6.34 -7.98
CA VAL A 138 -26.42 6.74 -7.96
C VAL A 138 -27.11 6.27 -6.69
N CYS A 139 -26.76 5.09 -6.19
CA CYS A 139 -27.31 4.55 -4.95
C CYS A 139 -26.90 5.37 -3.72
N GLY A 140 -25.74 6.03 -3.77
CA GLY A 140 -25.17 6.85 -2.69
C GLY A 140 -25.47 8.36 -2.80
N ASN A 141 -26.43 8.79 -3.63
CA ASN A 141 -26.63 10.22 -3.90
C ASN A 141 -27.46 10.99 -2.86
N VAL A 142 -28.31 10.31 -2.09
CA VAL A 142 -29.25 10.96 -1.16
C VAL A 142 -29.11 10.42 0.26
N PRO A 143 -29.35 11.22 1.31
CA PRO A 143 -29.39 10.71 2.67
C PRO A 143 -30.61 9.79 2.91
N PRO A 144 -30.49 8.74 3.75
CA PRO A 144 -29.30 8.37 4.54
C PRO A 144 -28.23 7.56 3.78
N GLN A 145 -28.50 7.12 2.55
CA GLN A 145 -27.62 6.25 1.78
C GLN A 145 -26.26 6.90 1.51
N SER A 146 -26.24 8.20 1.22
CA SER A 146 -25.01 8.96 0.99
C SER A 146 -24.07 8.97 2.19
N CYS A 147 -24.63 9.04 3.41
CA CYS A 147 -23.83 9.03 4.64
C CYS A 147 -23.21 7.65 4.87
N ILE A 148 -23.98 6.59 4.65
CA ILE A 148 -23.50 5.21 4.77
C ILE A 148 -22.46 4.92 3.68
N PHE A 149 -22.72 5.36 2.44
CA PHE A 149 -21.78 5.24 1.32
C PHE A 149 -20.44 5.92 1.61
N SER A 150 -20.49 7.17 2.10
CA SER A 150 -19.30 7.90 2.54
C SER A 150 -18.54 7.14 3.62
N GLN A 151 -19.23 6.64 4.65
CA GLN A 151 -18.60 5.90 5.74
C GLN A 151 -17.94 4.61 5.23
N VAL A 152 -18.63 3.84 4.40
CA VAL A 152 -18.12 2.59 3.82
C VAL A 152 -16.85 2.87 3.01
N LEU A 153 -16.89 3.85 2.11
CA LEU A 153 -15.76 4.18 1.24
C LEU A 153 -14.60 4.82 1.99
N ASN A 154 -14.82 5.65 3.01
CA ASN A 154 -13.74 6.25 3.80
C ASN A 154 -13.02 5.21 4.67
N VAL A 155 -13.76 4.30 5.31
CA VAL A 155 -13.15 3.17 6.03
C VAL A 155 -12.37 2.28 5.06
N GLY A 156 -12.96 1.97 3.90
CA GLY A 156 -12.27 1.21 2.84
C GLY A 156 -11.00 1.90 2.33
N ALA A 157 -11.03 3.23 2.14
CA ALA A 157 -9.89 4.03 1.72
C ALA A 157 -8.76 4.01 2.76
N ALA A 158 -9.09 4.18 4.04
CA ALA A 158 -8.11 4.11 5.12
C ALA A 158 -7.46 2.72 5.20
N SER A 159 -8.26 1.66 5.13
CA SER A 159 -7.75 0.28 5.09
C SER A 159 -6.88 0.03 3.85
N ALA A 160 -7.28 0.50 2.67
CA ALA A 160 -6.51 0.36 1.44
C ALA A 160 -5.15 1.07 1.53
N ALA A 161 -5.13 2.30 2.07
CA ALA A 161 -3.89 3.04 2.29
C ALA A 161 -2.95 2.27 3.23
N TRP A 162 -3.46 1.72 4.33
CA TRP A 162 -2.66 0.93 5.26
C TRP A 162 -2.10 -0.34 4.61
N ILE A 163 -2.92 -1.06 3.83
CA ILE A 163 -2.49 -2.23 3.06
C ILE A 163 -1.36 -1.86 2.09
N CYS A 164 -1.46 -0.72 1.39
CA CYS A 164 -0.43 -0.26 0.47
C CYS A 164 0.89 0.06 1.19
N ILE A 165 0.82 0.67 2.37
CA ILE A 165 1.99 0.97 3.21
C ILE A 165 2.65 -0.32 3.71
N LEU A 166 1.87 -1.27 4.23
CA LEU A 166 2.39 -2.57 4.66
C LEU A 166 3.05 -3.32 3.49
N ARG A 167 2.41 -3.29 2.32
CA ARG A 167 2.96 -3.90 1.11
C ARG A 167 4.26 -3.22 0.67
N TYR A 168 4.37 -1.91 0.82
CA TYR A 168 5.64 -1.20 0.57
C TYR A 168 6.77 -1.72 1.47
N TYR A 169 6.52 -1.89 2.77
CA TYR A 169 7.52 -2.42 3.68
C TYR A 169 7.91 -3.86 3.33
N GLN A 170 6.94 -4.72 3.05
CA GLN A 170 7.19 -6.09 2.58
C GLN A 170 8.08 -6.12 1.33
N LEU A 171 7.78 -5.31 0.31
CA LEU A 171 8.56 -5.26 -0.92
C LEU A 171 9.97 -4.69 -0.68
N ARG A 172 10.12 -3.73 0.25
CA ARG A 172 11.43 -3.20 0.64
C ARG A 172 12.30 -4.29 1.25
N ASP A 173 11.72 -5.09 2.14
CA ASP A 173 12.45 -6.14 2.86
C ASP A 173 12.81 -7.31 1.93
N TRP A 174 12.03 -7.53 0.85
CA TRP A 174 12.40 -8.41 -0.28
C TRP A 174 13.46 -7.84 -1.23
N GLY A 175 14.02 -6.66 -0.94
CA GLY A 175 15.10 -6.07 -1.73
C GLY A 175 14.63 -5.40 -3.03
N VAL A 176 13.35 -5.08 -3.17
CA VAL A 176 12.84 -4.35 -4.34
C VAL A 176 13.44 -2.95 -4.37
N ARG A 177 13.91 -2.51 -5.55
CA ARG A 177 14.50 -1.19 -5.74
C ARG A 177 13.53 -0.09 -5.29
N LYS A 178 14.04 0.85 -4.49
CA LYS A 178 13.28 1.96 -3.87
C LYS A 178 12.33 2.66 -4.84
N TRP A 179 12.78 3.00 -6.05
CA TRP A 179 11.95 3.71 -7.02
C TRP A 179 10.71 2.91 -7.46
N HIS A 180 10.86 1.63 -7.82
CA HIS A 180 9.71 0.79 -8.22
C HIS A 180 8.70 0.63 -7.06
N ASN A 181 9.22 0.42 -5.85
CA ASN A 181 8.39 0.27 -4.67
C ASN A 181 7.62 1.56 -4.34
N GLN A 182 8.27 2.73 -4.48
CA GLN A 182 7.63 4.04 -4.32
C GLN A 182 6.53 4.27 -5.36
N VAL A 183 6.76 3.95 -6.64
CA VAL A 183 5.72 4.09 -7.68
C VAL A 183 4.48 3.26 -7.32
N ILE A 184 4.67 2.01 -6.89
CA ILE A 184 3.58 1.13 -6.44
C ILE A 184 2.85 1.76 -5.25
N LEU A 185 3.57 2.21 -4.21
CA LEU A 185 2.98 2.85 -3.05
C LEU A 185 2.13 4.07 -3.45
N TRP A 186 2.66 4.99 -4.26
CA TRP A 186 1.95 6.19 -4.66
C TRP A 186 0.71 5.88 -5.49
N THR A 187 0.76 4.91 -6.40
CA THR A 187 -0.45 4.48 -7.13
C THR A 187 -1.53 3.93 -6.19
N GLY A 188 -1.15 3.14 -5.18
CA GLY A 188 -2.07 2.63 -4.17
C GLY A 188 -2.67 3.73 -3.29
N LEU A 189 -1.86 4.70 -2.85
CA LEU A 189 -2.34 5.86 -2.08
C LEU A 189 -3.26 6.77 -2.89
N LEU A 190 -2.98 6.98 -4.19
CA LEU A 190 -3.86 7.71 -5.09
C LEU A 190 -5.19 6.98 -5.30
N CYS A 191 -5.19 5.65 -5.39
CA CYS A 191 -6.41 4.85 -5.41
C CYS A 191 -7.23 5.05 -4.12
N ALA A 192 -6.60 4.96 -2.95
CA ALA A 192 -7.26 5.21 -1.67
C ALA A 192 -7.84 6.64 -1.57
N LEU A 193 -7.08 7.64 -2.03
CA LEU A 193 -7.56 9.03 -2.12
C LEU A 193 -8.77 9.15 -3.04
N GLY A 194 -8.72 8.51 -4.21
CA GLY A 194 -9.83 8.44 -5.16
C GLY A 194 -11.10 7.88 -4.52
N THR A 195 -10.98 6.76 -3.81
CA THR A 195 -12.09 6.13 -3.08
C THR A 195 -12.69 7.07 -2.03
N SER A 196 -11.86 7.80 -1.28
CA SER A 196 -12.34 8.80 -0.32
C SER A 196 -13.06 9.96 -1.02
N ILE A 197 -12.54 10.46 -2.15
CA ILE A 197 -13.21 11.51 -2.93
C ILE A 197 -14.59 11.04 -3.41
N VAL A 198 -14.70 9.83 -3.97
CA VAL A 198 -15.98 9.25 -4.42
C VAL A 198 -17.00 9.17 -3.28
N GLY A 199 -16.56 8.79 -2.07
CA GLY A 199 -17.43 8.67 -0.90
C GLY A 199 -17.96 10.01 -0.39
N ASN A 200 -17.21 11.10 -0.54
CA ASN A 200 -17.58 12.40 0.04
C ASN A 200 -18.20 13.39 -0.96
N PHE A 201 -17.87 13.28 -2.23
CA PHE A 201 -18.41 14.15 -3.28
C PHE A 201 -19.42 13.36 -4.09
N GLN A 202 -20.72 13.55 -3.82
CA GLN A 202 -21.78 12.83 -4.54
C GLN A 202 -21.79 13.21 -6.03
N GLU A 203 -22.06 12.23 -6.89
CA GLU A 203 -22.17 12.43 -8.33
C GLU A 203 -23.21 13.51 -8.67
N LYS A 204 -24.34 13.51 -7.95
CA LYS A 204 -25.42 14.48 -8.14
C LYS A 204 -25.02 15.92 -7.80
N ASN A 205 -24.18 16.12 -6.79
CA ASN A 205 -23.91 17.45 -6.24
C ASN A 205 -22.61 18.07 -6.78
N GLN A 206 -21.56 17.25 -6.97
CA GLN A 206 -20.24 17.68 -7.43
C GLN A 206 -19.65 16.64 -8.40
N ARG A 207 -20.30 16.49 -9.55
CA ARG A 207 -19.94 15.53 -10.59
C ARG A 207 -18.47 15.58 -11.05
N PRO A 208 -17.84 16.74 -11.32
CA PRO A 208 -16.46 16.78 -11.81
C PRO A 208 -15.48 16.18 -10.79
N THR A 209 -15.64 16.54 -9.52
CA THR A 209 -14.83 16.01 -8.41
C THR A 209 -15.08 14.52 -8.21
N HIS A 210 -16.36 14.10 -8.24
CA HIS A 210 -16.73 12.69 -8.15
C HIS A 210 -16.07 11.84 -9.24
N LEU A 211 -16.15 12.28 -10.50
CA LEU A 211 -15.54 11.57 -11.64
C LEU A 211 -14.02 11.53 -11.56
N THR A 212 -13.39 12.59 -11.04
CA THR A 212 -11.94 12.59 -10.75
C THR A 212 -11.61 11.54 -9.71
N GLY A 213 -12.39 11.46 -8.63
CA GLY A 213 -12.27 10.41 -7.62
C GLY A 213 -12.45 9.01 -8.20
N ALA A 214 -13.48 8.81 -9.04
CA ALA A 214 -13.76 7.53 -9.68
C ALA A 214 -12.61 7.10 -10.58
N PHE A 215 -12.06 8.01 -11.40
CA PHE A 215 -10.88 7.73 -12.21
C PHE A 215 -9.70 7.25 -11.35
N LEU A 216 -9.42 7.94 -10.25
CA LEU A 216 -8.36 7.55 -9.32
C LEU A 216 -8.66 6.21 -8.63
N ALA A 217 -9.88 5.96 -8.19
CA ALA A 217 -10.25 4.73 -7.50
C ALA A 217 -10.13 3.50 -8.42
N PHE A 218 -10.69 3.61 -9.63
CA PHE A 218 -10.80 2.49 -10.57
C PHE A 218 -9.55 2.33 -11.44
N PHE A 219 -9.21 3.30 -12.28
CA PHE A 219 -8.12 3.17 -13.25
C PHE A 219 -6.74 3.11 -12.57
N VAL A 220 -6.49 4.00 -11.60
CA VAL A 220 -5.21 3.98 -10.86
C VAL A 220 -5.16 2.77 -9.92
N GLY A 221 -6.32 2.32 -9.38
CA GLY A 221 -6.41 1.07 -8.62
C GLY A 221 -6.02 -0.16 -9.44
N ILE A 222 -6.50 -0.29 -10.68
CA ILE A 222 -6.10 -1.38 -11.58
C ILE A 222 -4.63 -1.26 -11.95
N LEU A 223 -4.13 -0.05 -12.22
CA LEU A 223 -2.69 0.17 -12.47
C LEU A 223 -1.83 -0.32 -11.30
N TYR A 224 -2.24 -0.06 -10.05
CA TYR A 224 -1.55 -0.58 -8.86
C TYR A 224 -1.43 -2.11 -8.90
N PHE A 225 -2.50 -2.83 -9.22
CA PHE A 225 -2.46 -4.29 -9.32
C PHE A 225 -1.63 -4.80 -10.50
N TRP A 226 -1.64 -4.11 -11.64
CA TRP A 226 -0.74 -4.44 -12.76
C TRP A 226 0.74 -4.28 -12.38
N LEU A 227 1.08 -3.22 -11.66
CA LEU A 227 2.44 -3.01 -11.17
C LEU A 227 2.85 -4.08 -10.15
N GLN A 228 1.95 -4.48 -9.24
CA GLN A 228 2.15 -5.59 -8.31
C GLN A 228 2.39 -6.93 -9.05
N LEU A 229 1.59 -7.22 -10.09
CA LEU A 229 1.73 -8.42 -10.91
C LEU A 229 3.04 -8.43 -11.68
N PHE A 230 3.40 -7.31 -12.32
CA PHE A 230 4.66 -7.15 -13.03
C PHE A 230 5.86 -7.38 -12.11
N LEU A 231 5.82 -6.82 -10.90
CA LEU A 231 6.87 -7.01 -9.92
C LEU A 231 6.94 -8.47 -9.44
N SER A 232 5.78 -9.09 -9.19
CA SER A 232 5.71 -10.51 -8.81
C SER A 232 6.30 -11.41 -9.90
N TRP A 233 6.04 -11.11 -11.18
CA TRP A 233 6.64 -11.81 -12.31
C TRP A 233 8.16 -11.61 -12.40
N ARG A 234 8.65 -10.39 -12.17
CA ARG A 234 10.09 -10.09 -12.08
C ARG A 234 10.78 -10.84 -10.94
N MET A 235 10.06 -11.06 -9.84
CA MET A 235 10.54 -11.70 -8.61
C MET A 235 10.13 -13.17 -8.50
N LYS A 236 9.75 -13.83 -9.61
CA LYS A 236 9.28 -15.22 -9.63
C LYS A 236 10.26 -16.25 -9.07
N ASN A 237 11.55 -15.91 -9.00
CA ASN A 237 12.60 -16.77 -8.50
C ASN A 237 12.71 -16.76 -6.96
N LEU A 238 12.02 -15.83 -6.28
CA LEU A 238 11.93 -15.81 -4.83
C LEU A 238 10.75 -16.67 -4.35
N PRO A 239 10.83 -17.27 -3.14
CA PRO A 239 9.69 -17.92 -2.52
C PRO A 239 8.52 -16.94 -2.37
N GLN A 240 7.45 -17.13 -3.14
CA GLN A 240 6.25 -16.32 -3.04
C GLN A 240 5.30 -16.92 -2.00
N PRO A 241 4.68 -16.12 -1.12
CA PRO A 241 3.62 -16.58 -0.25
C PRO A 241 2.41 -17.11 -1.02
N GLY A 242 1.86 -18.24 -0.57
CA GLY A 242 0.63 -18.80 -1.10
C GLY A 242 0.82 -19.93 -2.12
N ALA A 243 -0.31 -20.44 -2.60
CA ALA A 243 -0.32 -21.53 -3.54
C ALA A 243 0.02 -21.06 -4.98
N PRO A 244 0.58 -21.94 -5.84
CA PRO A 244 1.03 -21.56 -7.19
C PRO A 244 -0.07 -20.96 -8.09
N TRP A 245 -1.34 -21.27 -7.84
CA TRP A 245 -2.49 -20.80 -8.62
C TRP A 245 -2.91 -19.36 -8.30
N ILE A 246 -2.40 -18.77 -7.20
CA ILE A 246 -2.75 -17.40 -6.79
C ILE A 246 -2.22 -16.36 -7.79
N GLY A 247 -1.03 -16.57 -8.34
CA GLY A 247 -0.45 -15.70 -9.37
C GLY A 247 -1.33 -15.63 -10.64
N PRO A 248 -1.63 -16.76 -11.29
CA PRO A 248 -2.56 -16.84 -12.41
C PRO A 248 -3.94 -16.28 -12.09
N LEU A 249 -4.50 -16.56 -10.91
CA LEU A 249 -5.78 -15.99 -10.49
C LEU A 249 -5.77 -14.46 -10.51
N ARG A 250 -4.76 -13.84 -9.88
CA ARG A 250 -4.62 -12.37 -9.86
C ARG A 250 -4.49 -11.79 -11.26
N LEU A 251 -3.74 -12.45 -12.15
CA LEU A 251 -3.61 -12.04 -13.55
C LEU A 251 -4.95 -12.06 -14.28
N VAL A 252 -5.73 -13.14 -14.13
CA VAL A 252 -7.06 -13.26 -14.74
C VAL A 252 -8.00 -12.19 -14.21
N LEU A 253 -8.08 -12.00 -12.88
CA LEU A 253 -8.93 -11.00 -12.26
C LEU A 253 -8.54 -9.57 -12.68
N CYS A 254 -7.25 -9.25 -12.69
CA CYS A 254 -6.75 -7.93 -13.09
C CYS A 254 -7.01 -7.64 -14.58
N SER A 255 -6.84 -8.65 -15.43
CA SER A 255 -7.18 -8.56 -16.86
C SER A 255 -8.68 -8.38 -17.07
N ALA A 256 -9.51 -9.12 -16.33
CA ALA A 256 -10.97 -8.98 -16.36
C ALA A 256 -11.41 -7.57 -15.92
N CYS A 257 -10.84 -7.03 -14.83
CA CYS A 257 -11.10 -5.65 -14.41
C CYS A 257 -10.78 -4.66 -15.53
N PHE A 258 -9.60 -4.76 -16.15
CA PHE A 258 -9.19 -3.85 -17.20
C PHE A 258 -10.12 -3.89 -18.42
N VAL A 259 -10.49 -5.09 -18.87
CA VAL A 259 -11.43 -5.27 -19.99
C VAL A 259 -12.80 -4.69 -19.64
N LEU A 260 -13.30 -4.93 -18.42
CA LEU A 260 -14.60 -4.43 -17.98
C LEU A 260 -14.62 -2.92 -17.78
N GLU A 261 -13.53 -2.28 -17.35
CA GLU A 261 -13.42 -0.80 -17.33
C GLU A 261 -13.52 -0.21 -18.73
N VAL A 262 -12.76 -0.76 -19.69
CA VAL A 262 -12.82 -0.31 -21.07
C VAL A 262 -14.23 -0.52 -21.63
N ALA A 263 -14.84 -1.68 -21.36
CA ALA A 263 -16.21 -1.97 -21.76
C ALA A 263 -17.20 -0.99 -21.11
N MET A 264 -17.08 -0.69 -19.83
CA MET A 264 -17.92 0.27 -19.11
C MET A 264 -17.91 1.64 -19.80
N VAL A 265 -16.73 2.15 -20.15
CA VAL A 265 -16.56 3.46 -20.83
C VAL A 265 -17.19 3.43 -22.23
N VAL A 266 -16.93 2.38 -23.02
CA VAL A 266 -17.50 2.23 -24.37
C VAL A 266 -19.03 2.12 -24.29
N LEU A 267 -19.56 1.28 -23.42
CA LEU A 267 -21.00 1.09 -23.24
C LEU A 267 -21.71 2.35 -22.74
N HIS A 268 -21.05 3.12 -21.86
CA HIS A 268 -21.56 4.43 -21.45
C HIS A 268 -21.67 5.39 -22.64
N SER A 269 -20.65 5.42 -23.51
CA SER A 269 -20.64 6.25 -24.71
C SER A 269 -21.73 5.85 -25.73
N TRP A 270 -22.14 4.57 -25.73
CA TRP A 270 -23.24 4.05 -26.54
C TRP A 270 -24.62 4.17 -25.87
N SER A 271 -24.72 4.92 -24.77
CA SER A 271 -25.96 5.11 -24.00
C SER A 271 -26.56 3.83 -23.41
N MET A 272 -25.79 2.74 -23.33
CA MET A 272 -26.20 1.46 -22.73
C MET A 272 -26.00 1.50 -21.21
N ARG A 273 -26.73 2.40 -20.55
CA ARG A 273 -26.51 2.80 -19.16
C ARG A 273 -26.50 1.62 -18.19
N SER A 274 -27.49 0.74 -18.25
CA SER A 274 -27.60 -0.38 -17.31
C SER A 274 -26.49 -1.42 -17.49
N ILE A 275 -26.06 -1.68 -18.73
CA ILE A 275 -24.96 -2.64 -18.97
C ILE A 275 -23.64 -2.03 -18.48
N SER A 276 -23.41 -0.75 -18.74
CA SER A 276 -22.26 -0.02 -18.20
C SER A 276 -22.26 -0.01 -16.66
N ALA A 277 -23.42 0.18 -16.02
CA ALA A 277 -23.55 0.07 -14.56
C ALA A 277 -23.23 -1.35 -14.06
N ILE A 278 -23.70 -2.40 -14.73
CA ILE A 278 -23.33 -3.77 -14.37
C ILE A 278 -21.81 -3.97 -14.45
N CYS A 279 -21.14 -3.44 -15.49
CA CYS A 279 -19.68 -3.48 -15.57
C CYS A 279 -19.01 -2.76 -14.38
N GLU A 280 -19.46 -1.56 -14.02
CA GLU A 280 -18.95 -0.84 -12.83
C GLU A 280 -19.04 -1.69 -11.57
N TRP A 281 -20.22 -2.30 -11.33
CA TRP A 281 -20.45 -3.17 -10.19
C TRP A 281 -19.51 -4.36 -10.17
N VAL A 282 -19.36 -5.05 -11.30
CA VAL A 282 -18.45 -6.20 -11.40
C VAL A 282 -17.00 -5.77 -11.16
N VAL A 283 -16.55 -4.65 -11.74
CA VAL A 283 -15.18 -4.16 -11.51
C VAL A 283 -14.95 -3.80 -10.04
N ALA A 284 -15.89 -3.12 -9.40
CA ALA A 284 -15.78 -2.79 -7.97
C ALA A 284 -15.60 -4.05 -7.12
N MET A 285 -16.43 -5.08 -7.35
CA MET A 285 -16.32 -6.35 -6.63
C MET A 285 -14.99 -7.05 -6.90
N LEU A 286 -14.55 -7.10 -8.15
CA LEU A 286 -13.26 -7.69 -8.52
C LEU A 286 -12.08 -6.94 -7.90
N LEU A 287 -12.12 -5.60 -7.83
CA LEU A 287 -11.12 -4.79 -7.14
C LEU A 287 -11.08 -5.07 -5.63
N PHE A 288 -12.23 -5.19 -4.97
CA PHE A 288 -12.28 -5.57 -3.56
C PHE A 288 -11.71 -6.98 -3.34
N ILE A 289 -12.02 -7.93 -4.22
CA ILE A 289 -11.43 -9.27 -4.20
C ILE A 289 -9.92 -9.22 -4.41
N LEU A 290 -9.42 -8.42 -5.36
CA LEU A 290 -7.98 -8.24 -5.61
C LEU A 290 -7.26 -7.67 -4.38
N PHE A 291 -7.84 -6.69 -3.70
CA PHE A 291 -7.34 -6.22 -2.41
C PHE A 291 -7.36 -7.35 -1.38
N GLY A 292 -8.47 -8.08 -1.25
CA GLY A 292 -8.61 -9.22 -0.34
C GLY A 292 -7.56 -10.31 -0.56
N LEU A 293 -7.20 -10.58 -1.82
CA LEU A 293 -6.16 -11.56 -2.16
C LEU A 293 -4.78 -11.17 -1.65
N LEU A 294 -4.50 -9.90 -1.32
CA LEU A 294 -3.24 -9.50 -0.66
C LEU A 294 -3.10 -10.11 0.74
N ALA A 295 -4.18 -10.61 1.34
CA ALA A 295 -4.09 -11.39 2.59
C ALA A 295 -3.14 -12.59 2.45
N VAL A 296 -3.09 -13.22 1.27
CA VAL A 296 -2.16 -14.32 1.00
C VAL A 296 -0.70 -13.87 1.03
N ASP A 297 -0.42 -12.64 0.57
CA ASP A 297 0.94 -12.08 0.66
C ASP A 297 1.34 -11.79 2.10
N PHE A 298 0.37 -11.37 2.92
CA PHE A 298 0.59 -11.00 4.32
C PHE A 298 0.60 -12.19 5.27
N SER A 299 0.20 -13.38 4.81
CA SER A 299 0.15 -14.61 5.62
C SER A 299 1.53 -15.11 6.06
N ARG A 300 2.61 -14.49 5.58
CA ARG A 300 4.01 -14.78 5.95
C ARG A 300 4.69 -13.61 6.68
N LEU A 301 3.95 -12.56 7.03
CA LEU A 301 4.47 -11.45 7.83
C LEU A 301 4.32 -11.78 9.32
N ASP A 302 5.45 -12.09 9.97
CA ASP A 302 5.54 -12.32 11.42
C ASP A 302 5.49 -10.98 12.18
N GLY A 303 4.31 -10.36 12.22
CA GLY A 303 4.04 -9.15 13.01
C GLY A 303 4.76 -7.87 12.53
N CYS A 304 4.28 -6.71 13.00
CA CYS A 304 5.00 -5.44 12.86
C CYS A 304 5.54 -5.04 14.23
N THR A 305 6.85 -5.20 14.46
CA THR A 305 7.51 -4.60 15.63
C THR A 305 7.78 -3.13 15.32
N LEU A 306 6.91 -2.23 15.80
CA LEU A 306 7.15 -0.80 15.73
C LEU A 306 8.19 -0.42 16.79
N CYS A 307 9.46 -0.38 16.42
CA CYS A 307 10.51 0.10 17.33
C CYS A 307 10.47 1.64 17.38
N LEU A 308 10.09 2.19 18.54
CA LEU A 308 10.34 3.60 18.84
C LEU A 308 11.85 3.82 18.93
N GLN A 309 12.42 4.70 18.12
CA GLN A 309 13.79 5.17 18.36
C GLN A 309 13.78 6.05 19.61
N PRO A 310 14.58 5.74 20.65
CA PRO A 310 14.85 6.69 21.69
C PRO A 310 15.63 7.86 21.08
N ASP A 311 15.22 9.10 21.37
CA ASP A 311 15.99 10.28 20.98
C ASP A 311 17.43 10.13 21.48
N SER A 312 18.39 10.16 20.55
CA SER A 312 19.82 10.13 20.83
C SER A 312 20.26 11.48 21.38
N GLY A 313 19.76 11.85 22.56
CA GLY A 313 19.85 13.21 23.08
C GLY A 313 19.63 13.38 24.59
N SER A 314 19.86 12.36 25.43
CA SER A 314 20.08 12.43 26.90
C SER A 314 20.15 10.96 27.39
N LEU A 315 21.16 10.37 28.02
CA LEU A 315 22.22 10.81 28.92
C LEU A 315 23.53 10.05 28.60
N ARG A 316 24.68 10.69 28.85
CA ARG A 316 25.98 10.01 29.00
C ARG A 316 25.95 9.06 30.22
N PRO A 317 26.68 7.92 30.21
CA PRO A 317 26.78 7.04 31.37
C PRO A 317 27.76 7.62 32.41
N PRO A 318 27.56 7.42 33.72
CA PRO A 318 28.64 7.58 34.70
C PRO A 318 29.49 6.30 34.79
N PRO A 319 30.77 6.40 35.21
CA PRO A 319 31.72 5.29 35.17
C PRO A 319 31.61 4.36 36.39
N ASP A 320 32.00 3.10 36.17
CA ASP A 320 32.38 1.99 37.07
C ASP A 320 32.34 2.29 38.60
N SER A 321 31.80 1.45 39.50
CA SER A 321 32.19 0.05 39.77
C SER A 321 31.24 -0.59 40.84
N PRO A 322 31.47 -1.81 41.38
CA PRO A 322 30.44 -2.83 41.55
C PRO A 322 29.83 -2.90 42.96
N THR A 323 28.58 -3.32 43.11
CA THR A 323 28.13 -4.01 44.32
C THR A 323 26.95 -4.92 44.01
N SER A 324 27.16 -6.22 44.23
CA SER A 324 26.14 -7.26 44.30
C SER A 324 25.07 -6.93 45.34
N LEU A 325 23.79 -7.07 44.98
CA LEU A 325 22.74 -7.25 45.97
C LEU A 325 21.69 -8.24 45.47
N HIS A 326 21.87 -9.45 45.97
CA HIS A 326 20.95 -10.56 46.01
C HIS A 326 19.74 -10.17 46.88
N VAL A 327 18.50 -10.29 46.39
CA VAL A 327 17.32 -10.59 47.24
C VAL A 327 16.30 -11.40 46.43
N GLN A 328 15.93 -12.56 46.99
CA GLN A 328 14.91 -13.51 46.55
C GLN A 328 13.48 -13.03 46.88
N LEU A 329 12.52 -13.35 46.02
CA LEU A 329 11.39 -14.27 46.32
C LEU A 329 10.66 -14.64 45.02
#